data_AF-A0A7I4XUF9-F1
#
_entry.id   AF-A0A7I4XUF9-F1
#
_cell.length_a   1.000
_cell.length_b   1.000
_cell.length_c   1.000
_cell.angle_alpha   90.00
_cell.angle_beta   90.00
_cell.angle_gamma   90.00
#
_symmetry.space_group_name_H-M   'P 1'
#
loop_
_entity.id
_entity.type
_entity.pdbx_description
1 polymer ?
#
loop_
_entity_poly.entity_id
_entity_poly.type
_entity_poly.pdbx_seq_one_letter_code
_entity_poly.pdbx_strand_id
1 'polypeptide(L)'
;LIATSSLSRHLSEIELLLLNPPNMLKSSSPLQANQLLMQEMSGRQTPTTLIPLTCAQIHLVRSLWRQIYTSKGPTVIGTSIYHRLCFKCPQVKEQIRRVPLPPKFQNYDSFIKAHSKAIGELIDQVVDNLDNLDNMAGELIRVGQVHAKLLRGELTGKLWNVVAETFIDCTLEWGDRRCRSETVRKAWALIVAFVIEKIKVGHHEQRKKMLATRQSLPAIQVPFQSMKI
;
A
#
# COMPACT_ATOMS: atom_id res chain seq x y z
N LEU A 1 21.69 -4.91 -15.35
CA LEU A 1 21.09 -6.02 -14.58
C LEU A 1 20.57 -5.46 -13.27
N ILE A 2 19.29 -5.08 -13.20
CA ILE A 2 18.71 -4.48 -11.99
C ILE A 2 18.34 -5.62 -11.05
N ALA A 3 18.91 -5.61 -9.84
CA ALA A 3 18.52 -6.53 -8.78
C ALA A 3 17.10 -6.19 -8.34
N THR A 4 16.11 -7.00 -8.77
CA THR A 4 14.76 -6.95 -8.22
C THR A 4 14.87 -7.26 -6.72
N SER A 5 14.63 -6.26 -5.88
CA SER A 5 14.93 -6.35 -4.45
C SER A 5 14.17 -7.50 -3.80
N SER A 6 14.79 -8.14 -2.80
CA SER A 6 14.18 -9.25 -2.05
C SER A 6 12.80 -8.88 -1.48
N LEU A 7 12.59 -7.58 -1.17
CA LEU A 7 11.31 -7.06 -0.71
C LEU A 7 10.22 -7.05 -1.80
N SER A 8 10.56 -6.76 -3.07
CA SER A 8 9.58 -6.83 -4.17
C SER A 8 9.00 -8.26 -4.27
N ARG A 9 9.83 -9.29 -4.06
CA ARG A 9 9.37 -10.68 -3.91
C ARG A 9 8.57 -10.88 -2.63
N HIS A 10 9.06 -10.42 -1.48
CA HIS A 10 8.38 -10.69 -0.20
C HIS A 10 7.00 -10.02 -0.07
N LEU A 11 6.86 -8.79 -0.59
CA LEU A 11 5.57 -8.11 -0.78
C LEU A 11 4.72 -8.89 -1.78
N SER A 12 5.23 -9.17 -3.00
CA SER A 12 4.51 -9.98 -4.00
C SER A 12 4.04 -11.34 -3.48
N GLU A 13 4.79 -11.98 -2.57
CA GLU A 13 4.43 -13.24 -1.92
C GLU A 13 3.44 -13.09 -0.76
N ILE A 14 3.39 -11.95 -0.07
CA ILE A 14 2.29 -11.68 0.87
C ILE A 14 1.02 -11.46 0.05
N GLU A 15 1.13 -10.76 -1.08
CA GLU A 15 0.02 -10.36 -1.95
C GLU A 15 -0.57 -11.51 -2.77
N LEU A 16 0.28 -12.38 -3.33
CA LEU A 16 -0.13 -13.62 -4.01
C LEU A 16 -1.00 -14.51 -3.11
N LEU A 17 -0.83 -14.42 -1.80
CA LEU A 17 -1.59 -15.21 -0.83
C LEU A 17 -2.81 -14.47 -0.27
N LEU A 18 -2.82 -13.13 -0.34
CA LEU A 18 -3.98 -12.29 -0.01
C LEU A 18 -5.00 -12.18 -1.17
N LEU A 19 -4.59 -12.50 -2.40
CA LEU A 19 -5.40 -12.36 -3.62
C LEU A 19 -5.92 -13.67 -4.22
N ASN A 20 -5.59 -14.82 -3.63
CA ASN A 20 -6.03 -16.15 -4.11
C ASN A 20 -7.07 -16.79 -3.18
N PRO A 21 -8.38 -16.55 -3.38
CA PRO A 21 -9.42 -17.47 -2.91
C PRO A 21 -9.41 -18.74 -3.78
N PRO A 22 -9.65 -19.94 -3.22
CA PRO A 22 -9.89 -21.12 -4.04
C PRO A 22 -11.21 -20.96 -4.82
N ASN A 23 -11.22 -21.46 -6.06
CA ASN A 23 -12.35 -21.52 -7.00
C ASN A 23 -12.88 -20.17 -7.52
N MET A 24 -12.43 -19.79 -8.72
CA MET A 24 -13.29 -19.30 -9.81
C MET A 24 -12.77 -19.87 -11.14
N LEU A 25 -13.68 -20.19 -12.07
CA LEU A 25 -13.39 -21.04 -13.24
C LEU A 25 -12.55 -20.36 -14.34
N LYS A 26 -11.87 -21.19 -15.15
CA LYS A 26 -11.14 -20.81 -16.37
C LYS A 26 -12.09 -20.64 -17.58
N SER A 27 -12.08 -19.45 -18.19
CA SER A 27 -12.41 -19.10 -19.60
C SER A 27 -12.48 -17.55 -19.70
N SER A 28 -12.34 -16.82 -20.81
CA SER A 28 -11.60 -16.89 -22.10
C SER A 28 -11.62 -15.44 -22.69
N SER A 29 -10.79 -14.95 -23.63
CA SER A 29 -9.62 -15.43 -24.39
C SER A 29 -8.64 -14.24 -24.64
N PRO A 30 -7.41 -14.42 -25.17
CA PRO A 30 -6.36 -13.38 -25.08
C PRO A 30 -6.43 -12.20 -26.06
N LEU A 31 -7.26 -12.24 -27.10
CA LEU A 31 -7.03 -11.44 -28.32
C LEU A 31 -7.82 -10.12 -28.43
N GLN A 32 -8.73 -9.81 -27.51
CA GLN A 32 -9.50 -8.54 -27.52
C GLN A 32 -9.01 -7.50 -26.50
N ALA A 33 -8.18 -7.88 -25.51
CA ALA A 33 -7.72 -6.98 -24.46
C ALA A 33 -6.69 -5.92 -24.94
N ASN A 34 -5.96 -6.20 -26.01
CA ASN A 34 -4.81 -5.37 -26.43
C ASN A 34 -5.21 -4.09 -27.19
N GLN A 35 -6.40 -4.01 -27.79
CA GLN A 35 -6.82 -2.81 -28.54
C GLN A 35 -7.38 -1.70 -27.64
N LEU A 36 -8.01 -2.03 -26.50
CA LEU A 36 -8.52 -1.03 -25.55
C LEU A 36 -7.43 -0.41 -24.66
N LEU A 37 -6.28 -1.08 -24.49
CA LEU A 37 -5.19 -0.60 -23.63
C LEU A 37 -4.29 0.47 -24.27
N MET A 38 -4.22 0.55 -25.60
CA MET A 38 -3.32 1.51 -26.26
C MET A 38 -3.89 2.94 -26.35
N GLN A 39 -5.20 3.13 -26.12
CA GLN A 39 -5.85 4.44 -26.28
C GLN A 39 -5.91 5.28 -24.98
N GLU A 40 -5.64 4.69 -23.80
CA GLU A 40 -5.50 5.41 -22.52
C GLU A 40 -4.05 5.84 -22.20
N MET A 41 -3.08 5.56 -23.07
CA MET A 41 -1.66 5.93 -22.85
C MET A 41 -1.35 7.43 -23.03
N SER A 42 -2.35 8.29 -23.26
CA SER A 42 -2.21 9.75 -23.20
C SER A 42 -2.81 10.35 -21.91
N GLY A 43 -2.68 9.62 -20.80
CA GLY A 43 -2.95 10.15 -19.47
C GLY A 43 -1.94 11.24 -19.12
N ARG A 44 -2.39 12.50 -19.02
CA ARG A 44 -1.62 13.59 -18.41
C ARG A 44 -1.07 13.13 -17.06
N GLN A 45 0.24 12.99 -16.94
CA GLN A 45 0.89 12.89 -15.64
C GLN A 45 0.64 14.21 -14.92
N THR A 46 -0.26 14.23 -13.94
CA THR A 46 -0.37 15.36 -13.02
C THR A 46 0.94 15.44 -12.24
N PRO A 47 1.76 16.49 -12.41
CA PRO A 47 3.02 16.58 -11.68
C PRO A 47 2.69 16.62 -10.18
N THR A 48 3.38 15.79 -9.40
CA THR A 48 3.22 15.72 -7.96
C THR A 48 3.47 17.11 -7.38
N THR A 49 2.47 17.78 -6.83
CA THR A 49 2.54 19.20 -6.40
C THR A 49 3.31 19.42 -5.09
N LEU A 50 4.20 18.50 -4.76
CA LEU A 50 5.06 18.55 -3.58
C LEU A 50 6.35 19.28 -3.93
N ILE A 51 6.65 20.33 -3.16
CA ILE A 51 7.94 21.03 -3.24
C ILE A 51 9.05 19.99 -2.97
N PRO A 52 10.03 19.82 -3.88
CA PRO A 52 11.07 18.82 -3.70
C PRO A 52 11.91 19.10 -2.45
N LEU A 53 12.35 18.04 -1.79
CA LEU A 53 13.25 18.14 -0.64
C LEU A 53 14.59 18.71 -1.10
N THR A 54 15.13 19.65 -0.34
CA THR A 54 16.51 20.12 -0.57
C THR A 54 17.52 19.01 -0.28
N CYS A 55 18.65 19.03 -0.97
CA CYS A 55 19.75 18.09 -0.73
C CYS A 55 20.16 18.00 0.77
N ALA A 56 20.13 19.14 1.49
CA ALA A 56 20.39 19.17 2.93
C ALA A 56 19.32 18.44 3.76
N GLN A 57 18.03 18.58 3.42
CA GLN A 57 16.94 17.83 4.05
C GLN A 57 17.07 16.33 3.78
N ILE A 58 17.39 15.93 2.55
CA ILE A 58 17.58 14.52 2.17
C ILE A 58 18.71 13.89 2.99
N HIS A 59 19.88 14.52 3.05
CA HIS A 59 21.01 14.04 3.85
C HIS A 59 20.67 13.95 5.35
N LEU A 60 19.95 14.94 5.88
CA LEU A 60 19.53 14.96 7.28
C LEU A 60 18.55 13.81 7.60
N VAL A 61 17.53 13.59 6.76
CA VAL A 61 16.57 12.49 6.93
C VAL A 61 17.28 11.15 6.84
N ARG A 62 18.10 10.90 5.81
CA ARG A 62 18.86 9.64 5.66
C ARG A 62 19.77 9.36 6.85
N SER A 63 20.50 10.37 7.33
CA SER A 63 21.43 10.20 8.46
C SER A 63 20.71 9.79 9.75
N LEU A 64 19.58 10.45 10.05
CA LEU A 64 18.76 10.16 11.22
C LEU A 64 18.01 8.83 11.08
N TRP A 65 17.42 8.57 9.91
CA TRP A 65 16.72 7.32 9.61
C TRP A 65 17.66 6.11 9.78
N ARG A 66 18.88 6.16 9.23
CA ARG A 66 19.87 5.09 9.39
C ARG A 66 20.12 4.75 10.87
N GLN A 67 20.23 5.75 11.75
CA GLN A 67 20.38 5.52 13.19
C GLN A 67 19.16 4.81 13.80
N ILE A 68 17.95 5.26 13.43
CA ILE A 68 16.68 4.66 13.90
C ILE A 68 16.54 3.21 13.38
N TYR A 69 16.85 2.99 12.10
CA TYR A 69 16.69 1.71 11.41
C TYR A 69 17.69 0.67 11.91
N THR A 70 18.97 1.02 12.04
CA THR A 70 19.99 0.12 12.60
C THR A 70 19.75 -0.21 14.08
N SER A 71 19.23 0.74 14.88
CA SER A 71 19.00 0.51 16.32
C SER A 71 17.71 -0.24 16.65
N LYS A 72 16.63 -0.04 15.87
CA LYS A 72 15.32 -0.68 16.14
C LYS A 72 15.01 -1.86 15.20
N GLY A 73 15.48 -1.82 13.96
CA GLY A 73 15.11 -2.76 12.90
C GLY A 73 13.69 -2.54 12.33
N PRO A 74 13.44 -3.00 11.09
CA PRO A 74 12.20 -2.74 10.36
C PRO A 74 10.95 -3.25 11.08
N THR A 75 11.02 -4.45 11.67
CA THR A 75 9.89 -5.09 12.36
C THR A 75 9.38 -4.25 13.53
N VAL A 76 10.28 -3.70 14.37
CA VAL A 76 9.90 -2.88 15.53
C VAL A 76 9.30 -1.55 15.09
N ILE A 77 9.89 -0.91 14.07
CA ILE A 77 9.39 0.34 13.50
C ILE A 77 7.97 0.15 12.96
N GLY A 78 7.75 -0.83 12.07
CA GLY A 78 6.41 -1.08 11.52
C GLY A 78 5.40 -1.58 12.56
N THR A 79 5.84 -2.29 13.60
CA THR A 79 4.96 -2.71 14.71
C THR A 79 4.49 -1.48 15.51
N SER A 80 5.37 -0.49 15.74
CA SER A 80 4.99 0.77 16.40
C SER A 80 3.93 1.54 15.61
N ILE A 81 4.07 1.61 14.28
CA ILE A 81 3.08 2.21 13.38
C ILE A 81 1.77 1.41 13.43
N TYR A 82 1.82 0.09 13.29
CA TYR A 82 0.63 -0.78 13.28
C TYR A 82 -0.15 -0.71 14.61
N HIS A 83 0.53 -0.73 15.75
CA HIS A 83 -0.12 -0.58 17.06
C HIS A 83 -0.75 0.81 17.23
N ARG A 84 -0.08 1.88 16.79
CA ARG A 84 -0.65 3.24 16.83
C ARG A 84 -1.84 3.38 15.88
N LEU A 85 -1.80 2.76 14.70
CA LEU A 85 -2.92 2.71 13.76
C LEU A 85 -4.12 1.97 14.35
N CYS A 86 -3.90 0.82 14.98
CA CYS A 86 -4.97 0.07 15.67
C CYS A 86 -5.56 0.83 16.86
N PHE A 87 -4.78 1.69 17.54
CA PHE A 87 -5.28 2.55 18.60
C PHE A 87 -6.14 3.69 18.04
N LYS A 88 -5.68 4.40 17.00
CA LYS A 88 -6.45 5.46 16.32
C LYS A 88 -7.69 4.94 15.59
N CYS A 89 -7.61 3.75 15.02
CA CYS A 89 -8.68 3.11 14.25
C CYS A 89 -8.81 1.62 14.61
N PRO A 90 -9.54 1.28 15.69
CA PRO A 90 -9.73 -0.12 16.12
C PRO A 90 -10.30 -1.04 15.04
N GLN A 91 -11.04 -0.49 14.08
CA GLN A 91 -11.56 -1.22 12.92
C GLN A 91 -10.46 -1.90 12.09
N VAL A 92 -9.24 -1.35 12.04
CA VAL A 92 -8.11 -1.95 11.32
C VAL A 92 -7.73 -3.31 11.91
N LYS A 93 -7.75 -3.43 13.25
CA LYS A 93 -7.45 -4.67 13.97
C LYS A 93 -8.49 -5.77 13.70
N GLU A 94 -9.73 -5.38 13.41
CA GLU A 94 -10.79 -6.31 13.03
C GLU A 94 -10.69 -6.67 11.54
N GLN A 95 -10.48 -5.67 10.67
CA GLN A 95 -10.33 -5.88 9.23
C GLN A 95 -9.19 -6.85 8.90
N ILE A 96 -8.03 -6.74 9.56
CA ILE A 96 -6.89 -7.64 9.31
C ILE A 96 -7.13 -9.09 9.75
N ARG A 97 -8.06 -9.32 10.69
CA ARG A 97 -8.49 -10.67 11.13
C ARG A 97 -9.58 -11.28 10.25
N ARG A 98 -10.32 -10.43 9.51
CA ARG A 98 -11.32 -10.84 8.51
C ARG A 98 -10.71 -11.15 7.13
N VAL A 99 -9.48 -10.68 6.89
CA VAL A 99 -8.70 -11.03 5.70
C VAL A 99 -8.23 -12.48 5.81
N PRO A 100 -8.48 -13.37 4.83
CA PRO A 100 -8.05 -14.76 4.89
C PRO A 100 -6.55 -14.89 5.16
N LEU A 101 -6.19 -15.72 6.14
CA LEU A 101 -4.79 -15.94 6.51
C LEU A 101 -4.02 -16.58 5.34
N PRO A 102 -2.93 -15.96 4.85
CA PRO A 102 -2.05 -16.57 3.85
C PRO A 102 -1.53 -17.96 4.28
N PRO A 103 -1.56 -18.98 3.40
CA PRO A 103 -1.06 -20.33 3.72
C PRO A 103 0.38 -20.43 4.28
N LYS A 104 1.23 -19.42 4.08
CA LYS A 104 2.59 -19.37 4.63
C LYS A 104 2.68 -18.94 6.10
N PHE A 105 1.58 -18.45 6.68
CA PHE A 105 1.53 -17.97 8.06
C PHE A 105 0.75 -18.95 8.94
N GLN A 106 1.35 -19.32 10.08
CA GLN A 106 0.75 -20.26 11.03
C GLN A 106 -0.44 -19.64 11.78
N ASN A 107 -0.42 -18.32 11.96
CA ASN A 107 -1.43 -17.54 12.68
C ASN A 107 -1.37 -16.06 12.29
N TYR A 108 -2.39 -15.29 12.69
CA TYR A 108 -2.45 -13.85 12.41
C TYR A 108 -1.29 -13.06 13.02
N ASP A 109 -0.72 -13.47 14.16
CA ASP A 109 0.40 -12.76 14.77
C ASP A 109 1.67 -12.85 13.90
N SER A 110 1.92 -14.01 13.30
CA SER A 110 3.01 -14.20 12.33
C SER A 110 2.80 -13.38 11.04
N PHE A 111 1.56 -13.28 10.56
CA PHE A 111 1.19 -12.43 9.43
C PHE A 111 1.37 -10.94 9.76
N ILE A 112 0.85 -10.48 10.91
CA ILE A 112 0.98 -9.09 11.39
C ILE A 112 2.44 -8.71 11.58
N LYS A 113 3.28 -9.61 12.11
CA LYS A 113 4.73 -9.40 12.25
C LYS A 113 5.41 -9.23 10.89
N ALA A 114 5.05 -10.05 9.90
CA ALA A 114 5.57 -9.94 8.55
C ALA A 114 5.10 -8.65 7.84
N HIS A 115 3.82 -8.30 7.98
CA HIS A 115 3.25 -7.05 7.45
C HIS A 115 3.91 -5.82 8.10
N SER A 116 4.14 -5.86 9.41
CA SER A 116 4.88 -4.81 10.15
C SER A 116 6.32 -4.69 9.65
N LYS A 117 7.03 -5.81 9.46
CA LYS A 117 8.38 -5.79 8.87
C LYS A 117 8.37 -5.16 7.47
N ALA A 118 7.41 -5.53 6.62
CA ALA A 118 7.26 -4.98 5.27
C ALA A 118 6.95 -3.46 5.26
N ILE A 119 6.18 -2.95 6.23
CA ILE A 119 6.02 -1.49 6.42
C ILE A 119 7.38 -0.84 6.70
N GLY A 120 8.17 -1.38 7.63
CA GLY A 120 9.49 -0.83 7.97
C GLY A 120 10.46 -0.83 6.78
N GLU A 121 10.47 -1.90 5.99
CA GLU A 121 11.33 -2.03 4.80
C GLU A 121 10.86 -1.15 3.62
N LEU A 122 9.55 -0.91 3.47
CA LEU A 122 9.04 0.04 2.47
C LEU A 122 9.50 1.48 2.78
N ILE A 123 9.52 1.87 4.06
CA ILE A 123 9.99 3.20 4.49
C ILE A 123 11.48 3.34 4.20
N ASP A 124 12.26 2.30 4.47
CA ASP A 124 13.70 2.24 4.18
C ASP A 124 13.97 2.52 2.70
N GLN A 125 13.26 1.84 1.79
CA GLN A 125 13.38 2.04 0.34
C GLN A 125 12.94 3.44 -0.12
N VAL A 126 11.93 4.04 0.53
CA VAL A 126 11.53 5.43 0.26
C VAL A 126 12.63 6.40 0.70
N VAL A 127 13.28 6.18 1.84
CA VAL A 127 14.40 7.00 2.32
C VAL A 127 15.65 6.85 1.44
N ASP A 128 15.91 5.65 0.94
CA ASP A 128 16.99 5.40 -0.03
C ASP A 128 16.74 6.09 -1.37
N ASN A 129 15.48 6.27 -1.80
CA ASN A 129 15.13 6.90 -3.08
C ASN A 129 14.78 8.40 -2.99
N LEU A 130 15.12 9.09 -1.88
CA LEU A 130 14.74 10.51 -1.70
C LEU A 130 15.28 11.49 -2.78
N ASP A 131 16.37 11.17 -3.47
CA ASP A 131 16.87 12.00 -4.59
C ASP A 131 15.98 11.90 -5.84
N ASN A 132 15.23 10.80 -5.99
CA ASN A 132 14.27 10.59 -7.07
C ASN A 132 13.13 9.67 -6.59
N LEU A 133 12.15 10.26 -5.91
CA LEU A 133 11.03 9.53 -5.32
C LEU A 133 10.12 8.86 -6.36
N ASP A 134 10.13 9.28 -7.63
CA ASP A 134 9.34 8.65 -8.69
C ASP A 134 9.77 7.21 -8.99
N ASN A 135 11.02 6.83 -8.64
CA ASN A 135 11.45 5.42 -8.61
C ASN A 135 10.54 4.53 -7.73
N MET A 136 9.96 5.09 -6.67
CA MET A 136 9.05 4.38 -5.75
C MET A 136 7.57 4.50 -6.14
N ALA A 137 7.21 5.38 -7.08
CA ALA A 137 5.82 5.65 -7.42
C ALA A 137 5.06 4.39 -7.86
N GLY A 138 5.69 3.55 -8.70
CA GLY A 138 5.12 2.29 -9.16
C GLY A 138 4.81 1.31 -8.02
N GLU A 139 5.76 1.11 -7.11
CA GLU A 139 5.61 0.21 -5.96
C GLU A 139 4.53 0.71 -4.98
N LEU A 140 4.48 2.01 -4.73
CA LEU A 140 3.47 2.62 -3.86
C LEU A 140 2.05 2.52 -4.45
N ILE A 141 1.91 2.77 -5.76
CA ILE A 141 0.65 2.54 -6.50
C ILE A 141 0.24 1.06 -6.38
N ARG A 142 1.17 0.14 -6.58
CA ARG A 142 0.96 -1.32 -6.50
C ARG A 142 0.47 -1.75 -5.11
N VAL A 143 1.07 -1.23 -4.02
CA VAL A 143 0.61 -1.40 -2.63
C VAL A 143 -0.85 -0.93 -2.47
N GLY A 144 -1.19 0.23 -3.01
CA GLY A 144 -2.57 0.74 -3.01
C GLY A 144 -3.56 -0.18 -3.74
N GLN A 145 -3.17 -0.68 -4.90
CA GLN A 145 -3.99 -1.61 -5.71
C GLN A 145 -4.24 -2.95 -4.99
N VAL A 146 -3.27 -3.50 -4.25
CA VAL A 146 -3.48 -4.70 -3.41
C VAL A 146 -4.53 -4.42 -2.34
N HIS A 147 -4.33 -3.35 -1.56
CA HIS A 147 -5.19 -3.03 -0.42
C HIS A 147 -6.64 -2.71 -0.84
N ALA A 148 -6.85 -2.16 -2.03
CA ALA A 148 -8.19 -1.93 -2.59
C ALA A 148 -9.01 -3.21 -2.84
N LYS A 149 -8.34 -4.36 -3.04
CA LYS A 149 -8.99 -5.67 -3.28
C LYS A 149 -9.38 -6.37 -1.98
N LEU A 150 -8.72 -6.03 -0.86
CA LEU A 150 -8.99 -6.63 0.45
C LEU A 150 -10.44 -6.42 0.87
N LEU A 151 -11.01 -7.42 1.54
CA LEU A 151 -12.40 -7.42 2.02
C LEU A 151 -13.40 -6.99 0.93
N ARG A 152 -13.19 -7.45 -0.32
CA ARG A 152 -14.03 -7.14 -1.50
C ARG A 152 -14.22 -5.63 -1.76
N GLY A 153 -13.31 -4.78 -1.27
CA GLY A 153 -13.35 -3.32 -1.38
C GLY A 153 -14.04 -2.60 -0.21
N GLU A 154 -14.18 -3.23 0.96
CA GLU A 154 -14.62 -2.52 2.18
C GLU A 154 -13.60 -1.47 2.64
N LEU A 155 -12.30 -1.67 2.39
CA LEU A 155 -11.26 -0.72 2.76
C LEU A 155 -11.43 0.60 1.98
N THR A 156 -11.65 1.70 2.71
CA THR A 156 -11.97 3.01 2.11
C THR A 156 -10.74 3.88 1.98
N GLY A 157 -10.74 4.79 0.99
CA GLY A 157 -9.65 5.75 0.80
C GLY A 157 -9.40 6.70 1.98
N LYS A 158 -10.34 6.80 2.94
CA LYS A 158 -10.19 7.59 4.17
C LYS A 158 -9.19 6.97 5.14
N LEU A 159 -9.03 5.64 5.14
CA LEU A 159 -8.06 4.95 6.01
C LEU A 159 -6.64 5.48 5.78
N TRP A 160 -6.27 5.75 4.53
CA TRP A 160 -4.94 6.26 4.18
C TRP A 160 -4.62 7.63 4.80
N ASN A 161 -5.62 8.46 5.12
CA ASN A 161 -5.38 9.70 5.87
C ASN A 161 -4.98 9.37 7.32
N VAL A 162 -5.66 8.42 7.97
CA VAL A 162 -5.30 7.95 9.32
C VAL A 162 -3.92 7.29 9.33
N VAL A 163 -3.56 6.54 8.27
CA VAL A 163 -2.20 6.00 8.10
C VAL A 163 -1.17 7.13 7.99
N ALA A 164 -1.44 8.20 7.24
CA ALA A 164 -0.57 9.37 7.13
C ALA A 164 -0.32 10.04 8.50
N GLU A 165 -1.41 10.33 9.24
CA GLU A 165 -1.34 10.92 10.57
C GLU A 165 -0.61 10.01 11.57
N THR A 166 -0.85 8.70 11.52
CA THR A 166 -0.16 7.70 12.34
C THR A 166 1.34 7.71 12.07
N PHE A 167 1.72 7.75 10.80
CA PHE A 167 3.12 7.79 10.38
C PHE A 167 3.79 9.06 10.91
N ILE A 168 3.19 10.23 10.68
CA ILE A 168 3.71 11.52 11.14
C ILE A 168 3.94 11.50 12.66
N ASP A 169 2.96 11.07 13.46
CA ASP A 169 3.12 10.94 14.92
C ASP A 169 4.29 10.03 15.30
N CYS A 170 4.42 8.88 14.65
CA CYS A 170 5.54 7.96 14.88
C CYS A 170 6.89 8.62 14.57
N THR A 171 7.01 9.45 13.53
CA THR A 171 8.27 10.17 13.25
C THR A 171 8.70 11.13 14.37
N LEU A 172 7.77 11.64 15.18
CA LEU A 172 8.06 12.49 16.33
C LEU A 172 8.66 11.69 17.50
N GLU A 173 8.25 10.43 17.65
CA GLU A 173 8.73 9.49 18.68
C GLU A 173 10.02 8.74 18.27
N TRP A 174 10.49 8.92 17.04
CA TRP A 174 11.69 8.25 16.54
C TRP A 174 12.97 9.05 16.82
N GLY A 175 13.73 8.58 17.82
CA GLY A 175 15.07 9.06 18.11
C GLY A 175 15.14 10.32 18.97
N ASP A 176 16.32 10.93 19.01
CA ASP A 176 16.63 12.01 19.94
C ASP A 176 15.99 13.35 19.54
N ARG A 177 16.19 14.38 20.39
CA ARG A 177 15.72 15.75 20.17
C ARG A 177 16.07 16.32 18.77
N ARG A 178 17.16 15.85 18.15
CA ARG A 178 17.57 16.24 16.79
C ARG A 178 16.58 15.80 15.70
N CYS A 179 15.93 14.64 15.87
CA CYS A 179 14.88 14.14 14.98
C CYS A 179 13.60 14.98 15.00
N ARG A 180 13.39 15.78 16.05
CA ARG A 180 12.17 16.60 16.23
C ARG A 180 12.30 18.04 15.73
N SER A 181 13.44 18.39 15.09
CA SER A 181 13.62 19.73 14.50
C SER A 181 12.55 20.04 13.44
N GLU A 182 12.21 21.31 13.28
CA GLU A 182 11.18 21.74 12.33
C GLU A 182 11.51 21.33 10.89
N THR A 183 12.78 21.43 10.48
CA THR A 183 13.29 20.98 9.18
C THR A 183 13.01 19.49 8.94
N VAL A 184 13.25 18.64 9.95
CA VAL A 184 13.00 17.19 9.85
C VAL A 184 11.52 16.87 9.84
N ARG A 185 10.71 17.55 10.65
CA ARG A 185 9.24 17.40 10.65
C ARG A 185 8.63 17.79 9.30
N LYS A 186 9.06 18.92 8.72
CA LYS A 186 8.65 19.36 7.37
C LYS A 186 9.07 18.37 6.30
N ALA A 187 10.30 17.82 6.38
CA ALA A 187 10.77 16.81 5.44
C ALA A 187 9.94 15.51 5.52
N TRP A 188 9.70 14.97 6.72
CA TRP A 188 8.85 13.79 6.89
C TRP A 188 7.40 14.02 6.44
N ALA A 189 6.83 15.20 6.67
CA ALA A 189 5.49 15.52 6.17
C ALA A 189 5.40 15.44 4.64
N LEU A 190 6.41 15.93 3.91
CA LEU A 190 6.48 15.83 2.45
C LEU A 190 6.67 14.38 1.97
N ILE A 191 7.52 13.60 2.65
CA ILE A 191 7.75 12.17 2.35
C ILE A 191 6.46 11.37 2.56
N VAL A 192 5.79 11.55 3.69
CA VAL A 192 4.53 10.85 3.99
C VAL A 192 3.42 11.29 3.03
N ALA A 193 3.35 12.57 2.67
CA ALA A 193 2.41 13.06 1.66
C ALA A 193 2.61 12.34 0.32
N PHE A 194 3.85 12.24 -0.19
CA PHE A 194 4.17 11.50 -1.42
C PHE A 194 3.75 10.03 -1.33
N VAL A 195 4.19 9.33 -0.27
CA VAL A 195 3.90 7.91 -0.03
C VAL A 195 2.39 7.63 -0.07
N ILE A 196 1.63 8.44 0.68
CA ILE A 196 0.20 8.26 0.84
C ILE A 196 -0.58 8.69 -0.41
N GLU A 197 -0.11 9.71 -1.14
CA GLU A 197 -0.69 10.11 -2.42
C GLU A 197 -0.60 8.97 -3.45
N LYS A 198 0.60 8.41 -3.67
CA LYS A 198 0.79 7.33 -4.67
C LYS A 198 0.02 6.06 -4.28
N ILE A 199 -0.03 5.71 -3.00
CA ILE A 199 -0.88 4.62 -2.49
C ILE A 199 -2.38 4.92 -2.76
N LYS A 200 -2.84 6.14 -2.51
CA LYS A 200 -4.25 6.54 -2.77
C LYS A 200 -4.61 6.52 -4.25
N VAL A 201 -3.68 6.88 -5.14
CA VAL A 201 -3.85 6.76 -6.61
C VAL A 201 -4.12 5.31 -6.99
N GLY A 202 -3.20 4.39 -6.68
CA GLY A 202 -3.36 2.97 -7.04
C GLY A 202 -4.58 2.32 -6.38
N HIS A 203 -4.89 2.70 -5.14
CA HIS A 203 -6.11 2.25 -4.46
C HIS A 203 -7.37 2.73 -5.21
N HIS A 204 -7.43 3.99 -5.61
CA HIS A 204 -8.58 4.56 -6.33
C HIS A 204 -8.77 3.95 -7.72
N GLU A 205 -7.69 3.78 -8.49
CA GLU A 205 -7.71 3.11 -9.79
C GLU A 205 -8.26 1.68 -9.70
N GLN A 206 -7.77 0.89 -8.73
CA GLN A 206 -8.24 -0.48 -8.56
C GLN A 206 -9.71 -0.54 -8.11
N ARG A 207 -10.15 0.41 -7.27
CA ARG A 207 -11.56 0.54 -6.88
C ARG A 207 -12.45 0.86 -8.10
N LYS A 208 -12.02 1.74 -9.01
CA LYS A 208 -12.71 1.99 -10.29
C LYS A 208 -12.83 0.73 -11.13
N LYS A 209 -11.71 0.01 -11.34
CA LYS A 209 -11.68 -1.26 -12.10
C LYS A 209 -12.67 -2.29 -11.52
N MET A 210 -12.69 -2.46 -10.19
CA MET A 210 -13.61 -3.38 -9.51
C MET A 210 -15.10 -2.99 -9.65
N LEU A 211 -15.43 -1.71 -9.77
CA LEU A 211 -16.80 -1.26 -10.00
C LEU A 211 -17.22 -1.48 -11.46
N ALA A 212 -16.35 -1.17 -12.42
CA ALA A 212 -16.59 -1.42 -13.84
C ALA A 212 -16.86 -2.92 -14.12
N THR A 213 -16.02 -3.82 -13.58
CA THR A 213 -16.21 -5.28 -13.74
C THR A 213 -17.51 -5.79 -13.12
N ARG A 214 -18.03 -5.15 -12.05
CA ARG A 214 -19.34 -5.50 -11.47
C ARG A 214 -20.49 -5.04 -12.36
N GLN A 215 -20.33 -3.94 -13.08
CA GLN A 215 -21.35 -3.38 -13.99
C GLN A 215 -21.36 -4.09 -15.35
N SER A 216 -20.26 -4.70 -15.78
CA SER A 216 -20.14 -5.43 -17.05
C SER A 216 -20.60 -6.89 -17.00
N LEU A 217 -21.03 -7.40 -15.84
CA LEU A 217 -21.59 -8.75 -15.72
C LEU A 217 -23.07 -8.72 -16.13
N PRO A 218 -23.51 -9.52 -17.12
CA PRO A 218 -24.93 -9.61 -17.46
C PRO A 218 -25.73 -10.08 -16.25
N ALA A 219 -26.86 -9.42 -15.97
CA ALA A 219 -27.83 -9.95 -15.04
C ALA A 219 -28.37 -11.27 -15.63
N ILE A 220 -28.01 -12.41 -15.01
CA ILE A 220 -28.58 -13.71 -15.36
C ILE A 220 -30.06 -13.67 -14.96
N GLN A 221 -30.91 -13.33 -15.92
CA GLN A 221 -32.35 -13.52 -15.81
C GLN A 221 -32.60 -15.03 -15.80
N VAL A 222 -32.77 -15.60 -14.61
CA VAL A 222 -33.27 -16.97 -14.46
C VAL A 222 -34.74 -16.93 -14.89
N PRO A 223 -35.16 -17.62 -15.97
CA PRO A 223 -36.55 -17.60 -16.39
C PRO A 223 -37.40 -18.32 -15.35
N PHE A 224 -38.34 -17.61 -14.74
CA PHE A 224 -39.24 -18.18 -13.75
C PHE A 224 -40.29 -19.05 -14.45
N GLN A 225 -39.94 -20.31 -14.74
CA GLN A 225 -40.91 -21.27 -15.28
C GLN A 225 -41.95 -21.59 -14.22
N SER A 226 -43.14 -21.01 -14.38
CA SER A 226 -44.33 -21.37 -13.62
C SER A 226 -44.71 -22.81 -13.94
N MET A 227 -44.43 -23.73 -13.00
CA MET A 227 -45.14 -25.00 -12.94
C MET A 227 -46.60 -24.70 -12.63
N LYS A 228 -47.48 -24.98 -13.60
CA LYS A 228 -48.89 -25.21 -13.31
C LYS A 228 -49.03 -26.61 -12.73
N ILE A 229 -49.73 -26.71 -11.60
CA ILE A 229 -50.26 -27.94 -11.03
C ILE A 229 -51.70 -28.08 -11.54
#